data_AF-A0A944AHU1-F1
#
_entry.id   AF-A0A944AHU1-F1
#
_cell.length_a   1.000
_cell.length_b   1.000
_cell.length_c   1.000
_cell.angle_alpha   90.00
_cell.angle_beta   90.00
_cell.angle_gamma   90.00
#
_symmetry.space_group_name_H-M   'P 1'
#
loop_
_entity.id
_entity.type
_entity.pdbx_description
1 polymer ?
#
loop_
_entity_poly.entity_id
_entity_poly.type
_entity_poly.pdbx_seq_one_letter_code
_entity_poly.pdbx_strand_id
1 'polypeptide(L)'
;NDKWKTMAVCALFGFSPAVFSGITFIRMYMLLTFECLLLLYVHVRAVIREKRTMAGFYLPVLLLSFIGFHTHYYFAVFLFFTAASTSLDLFFGKETRRAAFGYAASVLSGLILSVITYPACMRHIFRGYRGTEAQEAFFAVSNIWERLTFFFDLTNEYTFGSMLTIWLLVMIILGVTEKVIKNYRNLSEKHTENAEKPVWQPDKKAVALTAVVTLGYFLVVAKTALLNAEEAIRYEMPVYGLLILLVILLTTRQLSFFETEKNRRWLAGFFIGVCILILFGEIYGLAKGKVCFLYPEDAENIAWAKEHEKEPVVYIYNTSNQWMIWDDSEELMQYESIYFVSSDHTDVKQDARLSDAEHVYVYKMRGDAADETYKELKKENGGFNNSKLIRELLYCDLYEISR
;
A
#
# COMPACT_ATOMS: atom_id res chain seq x y z
N ASN A 1 9.48 -21.62 22.35
CA ASN A 1 9.77 -20.49 23.27
C ASN A 1 10.26 -19.34 22.40
N ASP A 2 9.38 -18.83 21.54
CA ASP A 2 9.74 -18.00 20.37
C ASP A 2 8.97 -16.67 20.34
N LYS A 3 8.39 -16.27 21.48
CA LYS A 3 7.56 -15.05 21.60
C LYS A 3 8.27 -13.80 21.12
N TRP A 4 9.60 -13.74 21.29
CA TRP A 4 10.41 -12.61 20.85
C TRP A 4 10.45 -12.47 19.31
N LYS A 5 10.39 -13.57 18.54
CA LYS A 5 10.33 -13.52 17.06
C LYS A 5 9.01 -12.90 16.61
N THR A 6 7.91 -13.29 17.24
CA THR A 6 6.60 -12.69 17.01
C THR A 6 6.60 -11.21 17.38
N MET A 7 7.15 -10.84 18.54
CA MET A 7 7.32 -9.44 18.93
C MET A 7 8.16 -8.65 17.91
N ALA A 8 9.23 -9.22 17.38
CA ALA A 8 10.07 -8.55 16.39
C ALA A 8 9.30 -8.25 15.10
N VAL A 9 8.54 -9.23 14.57
CA VAL A 9 7.67 -9.00 13.40
C VAL A 9 6.65 -7.91 13.68
N CYS A 10 5.98 -7.97 14.85
CA CYS A 10 4.97 -6.97 15.22
C CYS A 10 5.58 -5.58 15.42
N ALA A 11 6.78 -5.47 16.00
CA ALA A 11 7.46 -4.20 16.21
C ALA A 11 7.88 -3.58 14.87
N LEU A 12 8.60 -4.32 14.02
CA LEU A 12 9.03 -3.81 12.72
C LEU A 12 7.83 -3.40 11.86
N PHE A 13 6.78 -4.22 11.80
CA PHE A 13 5.57 -3.84 11.08
C PHE A 13 4.90 -2.61 11.69
N GLY A 14 4.67 -2.62 13.01
CA GLY A 14 3.91 -1.56 13.70
C GLY A 14 4.61 -0.21 13.76
N PHE A 15 5.95 -0.18 13.71
CA PHE A 15 6.75 1.06 13.67
C PHE A 15 7.23 1.42 12.27
N SER A 16 6.87 0.66 11.23
CA SER A 16 7.27 0.98 9.86
C SER A 16 6.60 2.27 9.36
N PRO A 17 7.36 3.16 8.70
CA PRO A 17 6.81 4.33 8.01
C PRO A 17 5.67 3.99 7.03
N ALA A 18 5.73 2.83 6.38
CA ALA A 18 4.67 2.34 5.50
C ALA A 18 3.32 2.18 6.22
N VAL A 19 3.32 1.62 7.44
CA VAL A 19 2.08 1.43 8.22
C VAL A 19 1.51 2.74 8.71
N PHE A 20 2.36 3.67 9.19
CA PHE A 20 1.91 5.00 9.56
C PHE A 20 1.27 5.73 8.38
N SER A 21 1.89 5.65 7.20
CA SER A 21 1.34 6.23 5.97
C SER A 21 0.00 5.59 5.58
N GLY A 22 -0.19 4.29 5.87
CA GLY A 22 -1.48 3.62 5.65
C GLY A 22 -2.57 4.04 6.63
N ILE A 23 -2.20 4.37 7.87
CA ILE A 23 -3.12 4.85 8.90
C ILE A 23 -3.57 6.30 8.61
N THR A 24 -2.63 7.17 8.21
CA THR A 24 -2.93 8.57 7.85
C THR A 24 -3.77 8.64 6.58
N PHE A 25 -3.55 7.72 5.65
CA PHE A 25 -4.34 7.63 4.43
C PHE A 25 -5.69 6.95 4.68
N ILE A 26 -6.71 7.75 5.03
CA ILE A 26 -8.09 7.29 5.29
C ILE A 26 -8.74 6.75 4.01
N ARG A 27 -8.38 5.51 3.68
CA ARG A 27 -8.87 4.71 2.55
C ARG A 27 -8.88 3.22 2.91
N MET A 28 -9.44 2.42 2.00
CA MET A 28 -9.65 0.99 2.15
C MET A 28 -8.37 0.12 2.26
N TYR A 29 -7.16 0.67 2.13
CA TYR A 29 -5.92 -0.12 2.07
C TYR A 29 -5.56 -0.80 3.40
N MET A 30 -5.86 -0.19 4.54
CA MET A 30 -5.65 -0.84 5.85
C MET A 30 -6.65 -1.96 6.09
N LEU A 31 -7.91 -1.78 5.67
CA LEU A 31 -8.91 -2.85 5.71
C LEU A 31 -8.53 -4.00 4.77
N LEU A 32 -8.08 -3.68 3.55
CA LEU A 32 -7.56 -4.64 2.58
C LEU A 32 -6.38 -5.45 3.17
N THR A 33 -5.45 -4.77 3.83
CA THR A 33 -4.29 -5.40 4.50
C THR A 33 -4.75 -6.41 5.55
N PHE A 34 -5.73 -6.03 6.37
CA PHE A 34 -6.33 -6.93 7.36
C PHE A 34 -7.00 -8.14 6.71
N GLU A 35 -7.79 -7.95 5.65
CA GLU A 35 -8.48 -9.02 4.94
C GLU A 35 -7.50 -10.00 4.27
N CYS A 36 -6.44 -9.50 3.63
CA CYS A 36 -5.36 -10.30 3.06
C CYS A 36 -4.66 -11.13 4.13
N LEU A 37 -4.31 -10.52 5.27
CA LEU A 37 -3.70 -11.22 6.40
C LEU A 37 -4.63 -12.30 6.98
N LEU A 38 -5.92 -11.99 7.13
CA LEU A 38 -6.91 -12.91 7.65
C LEU A 38 -7.14 -14.09 6.70
N LEU A 39 -7.19 -13.84 5.39
CA LEU A 39 -7.27 -14.89 4.37
C LEU A 39 -6.04 -15.80 4.45
N LEU A 40 -4.83 -15.24 4.49
CA LEU A 40 -3.61 -16.03 4.61
C LEU A 40 -3.57 -16.82 5.93
N TYR A 41 -3.99 -16.22 7.04
CA TYR A 41 -4.08 -16.89 8.34
C TYR A 41 -4.97 -18.13 8.28
N VAL A 42 -6.16 -18.03 7.67
CA VAL A 42 -7.07 -19.18 7.50
C VAL A 42 -6.38 -20.32 6.73
N HIS A 43 -5.66 -19.98 5.66
CA HIS A 43 -4.93 -20.98 4.86
C HIS A 43 -3.74 -21.59 5.61
N VAL A 44 -2.87 -20.77 6.21
CA VAL A 44 -1.72 -21.22 6.98
C VAL A 44 -2.17 -22.09 8.16
N ARG A 45 -3.24 -21.71 8.86
CA ARG A 45 -3.81 -22.52 9.93
C ARG A 45 -4.30 -23.88 9.44
N ALA A 46 -4.95 -23.92 8.27
CA ALA A 46 -5.42 -25.17 7.68
C ALA A 46 -4.27 -26.08 7.25
N VAL A 47 -3.18 -25.51 6.73
CA VAL A 47 -1.94 -26.22 6.40
C VAL A 47 -1.30 -26.81 7.65
N ILE A 48 -1.05 -25.99 8.68
CA ILE A 48 -0.35 -26.42 9.90
C ILE A 48 -1.16 -27.45 10.69
N ARG A 49 -2.49 -27.30 10.76
CA ARG A 49 -3.36 -28.22 11.51
C ARG A 49 -3.80 -29.44 10.70
N GLU A 50 -3.46 -29.50 9.42
CA GLU A 50 -3.95 -30.50 8.45
C GLU A 50 -5.47 -30.73 8.54
N LYS A 51 -6.23 -29.65 8.81
CA LYS A 51 -7.66 -29.74 9.11
C LYS A 51 -8.44 -28.65 8.40
N ARG A 52 -9.40 -29.06 7.57
CA ARG A 52 -10.26 -28.19 6.75
C ARG A 52 -11.72 -28.52 7.05
N THR A 53 -12.35 -27.76 7.94
CA THR A 53 -13.78 -27.90 8.26
C THR A 53 -14.60 -26.83 7.52
N MET A 54 -15.90 -27.05 7.38
CA MET A 54 -16.80 -26.05 6.77
C MET A 54 -16.71 -24.70 7.49
N ALA A 55 -16.90 -24.67 8.82
CA ALA A 55 -16.85 -23.44 9.60
C ALA A 55 -15.43 -22.86 9.79
N GLY A 56 -14.39 -23.70 9.74
CA GLY A 56 -13.02 -23.29 10.04
C GLY A 56 -12.15 -22.95 8.82
N PHE A 57 -12.62 -23.28 7.61
CA PHE A 57 -11.84 -23.09 6.38
C PHE A 57 -12.72 -22.69 5.19
N TYR A 58 -13.63 -23.56 4.74
CA TYR A 58 -14.39 -23.33 3.49
C TYR A 58 -15.31 -22.11 3.55
N LEU A 59 -16.13 -21.97 4.61
CA LEU A 59 -17.01 -20.82 4.79
C LEU A 59 -16.22 -19.51 5.00
N PRO A 60 -15.18 -19.45 5.87
CA PRO A 60 -14.31 -18.28 5.94
C PRO A 60 -13.69 -17.89 4.60
N VAL A 61 -13.20 -18.84 3.80
CA VAL A 61 -12.63 -18.56 2.47
C VAL A 61 -13.67 -17.95 1.53
N LEU A 62 -14.90 -18.49 1.51
CA LEU A 62 -16.00 -17.93 0.72
C LEU A 62 -16.30 -16.48 1.14
N LEU A 63 -16.50 -16.26 2.45
CA LEU A 63 -16.85 -14.94 2.99
C LEU A 63 -15.74 -13.92 2.75
N LEU A 64 -14.47 -14.29 2.97
CA LEU A 64 -13.34 -13.41 2.72
C LEU A 64 -13.14 -13.14 1.23
N SER A 65 -13.41 -14.13 0.36
CA SER A 65 -13.39 -13.92 -1.10
C SER A 65 -14.46 -12.90 -1.51
N PHE A 66 -15.63 -12.94 -0.89
CA PHE A 66 -16.72 -12.01 -1.15
C PHE A 66 -16.43 -10.59 -0.62
N ILE A 67 -16.05 -10.49 0.66
CA ILE A 67 -15.83 -9.21 1.34
C ILE A 67 -14.59 -8.52 0.75
N GLY A 68 -13.46 -9.22 0.65
CA GLY A 68 -12.22 -8.62 0.16
C GLY A 68 -12.30 -8.14 -1.29
N PHE A 69 -13.06 -8.84 -2.14
CA PHE A 69 -13.31 -8.38 -3.50
C PHE A 69 -14.09 -7.06 -3.55
N HIS A 70 -15.01 -6.83 -2.62
CA HIS A 70 -15.72 -5.55 -2.50
C HIS A 70 -14.87 -4.44 -1.91
N THR A 71 -13.89 -4.77 -1.07
CA THR A 71 -12.99 -3.79 -0.47
C THR A 71 -12.05 -3.18 -1.52
N HIS A 72 -11.37 -4.01 -2.33
CA HIS A 72 -10.52 -3.51 -3.43
C HIS A 72 -10.18 -4.62 -4.45
N TYR A 73 -10.13 -4.28 -5.74
CA TYR A 73 -9.70 -5.23 -6.79
C TYR A 73 -8.29 -5.79 -6.65
N TYR A 74 -7.36 -5.13 -5.92
CA TYR A 74 -6.06 -5.74 -5.62
C TYR A 74 -6.21 -7.00 -4.75
N PHE A 75 -7.28 -7.12 -3.95
CA PHE A 75 -7.57 -8.35 -3.23
C PHE A 75 -7.67 -9.56 -4.17
N ALA A 76 -8.19 -9.37 -5.39
CA ALA A 76 -8.31 -10.45 -6.37
C ALA A 76 -6.95 -11.02 -6.78
N VAL A 77 -5.91 -10.18 -6.84
CA VAL A 77 -4.52 -10.62 -7.10
C VAL A 77 -4.02 -11.49 -5.94
N PHE A 78 -4.23 -11.05 -4.70
CA PHE A 78 -3.85 -11.81 -3.51
C PHE A 78 -4.62 -13.14 -3.41
N LEU A 79 -5.93 -13.10 -3.69
CA LEU A 79 -6.81 -14.26 -3.76
C LEU A 79 -6.37 -15.23 -4.85
N PHE A 80 -5.94 -14.75 -6.01
CA PHE A 80 -5.44 -15.61 -7.09
C PHE A 80 -4.24 -16.45 -6.64
N PHE A 81 -3.21 -15.85 -6.04
CA PHE A 81 -2.04 -16.61 -5.61
C PHE A 81 -2.34 -17.54 -4.44
N THR A 82 -3.18 -17.13 -3.48
CA THR A 82 -3.62 -18.02 -2.39
C THR A 82 -4.41 -19.20 -2.93
N ALA A 83 -5.35 -18.95 -3.86
CA ALA A 83 -6.17 -19.96 -4.51
C ALA A 83 -5.37 -20.91 -5.39
N ALA A 84 -4.47 -20.40 -6.22
CA ALA A 84 -3.61 -21.21 -7.07
C ALA A 84 -2.70 -22.10 -6.21
N SER A 85 -1.97 -21.52 -5.24
CA SER A 85 -1.06 -22.29 -4.38
C SER A 85 -1.79 -23.38 -3.59
N THR A 86 -2.95 -23.05 -3.01
CA THR A 86 -3.73 -24.01 -2.20
C THR A 86 -4.36 -25.09 -3.07
N SER A 87 -4.88 -24.73 -4.24
CA SER A 87 -5.46 -25.69 -5.18
C SER A 87 -4.41 -26.66 -5.70
N LEU A 88 -3.20 -26.19 -6.03
CA LEU A 88 -2.10 -27.04 -6.45
C LEU A 88 -1.64 -28.00 -5.34
N ASP A 89 -1.49 -27.52 -4.09
CA ASP A 89 -1.14 -28.40 -2.95
C ASP A 89 -2.22 -29.46 -2.70
N LEU A 90 -3.50 -29.10 -2.79
CA LEU A 90 -4.61 -30.04 -2.64
C LEU A 90 -4.72 -31.03 -3.80
N PHE A 91 -4.44 -30.60 -5.03
CA PHE A 91 -4.60 -31.43 -6.22
C PHE A 91 -3.46 -32.43 -6.40
N PHE A 92 -2.22 -32.01 -6.12
CA PHE A 92 -1.02 -32.85 -6.24
C PHE A 92 -0.58 -33.50 -4.93
N GLY A 93 -1.18 -33.11 -3.80
CA GLY A 93 -0.92 -33.73 -2.49
C GLY A 93 -1.55 -35.11 -2.33
N LYS A 94 -1.38 -35.69 -1.14
CA LYS A 94 -2.05 -36.95 -0.73
C LYS A 94 -3.56 -36.77 -0.47
N GLU A 95 -4.05 -35.55 -0.59
CA GLU A 95 -5.43 -35.18 -0.35
C GLU A 95 -6.33 -35.63 -1.51
N THR A 96 -7.62 -35.81 -1.23
CA THR A 96 -8.57 -36.24 -2.26
C THR A 96 -8.90 -35.08 -3.20
N ARG A 97 -9.05 -35.35 -4.51
CA ARG A 97 -9.56 -34.37 -5.51
C ARG A 97 -10.83 -33.64 -5.05
N ARG A 98 -11.66 -34.30 -4.21
CA ARG A 98 -12.84 -33.71 -3.59
C ARG A 98 -12.53 -32.47 -2.75
N ALA A 99 -11.45 -32.46 -1.98
CA ALA A 99 -11.04 -31.30 -1.18
C ALA A 99 -10.65 -30.11 -2.07
N ALA A 100 -9.92 -30.37 -3.17
CA ALA A 100 -9.59 -29.35 -4.16
C ALA A 100 -10.86 -28.76 -4.82
N PHE A 101 -11.82 -29.60 -5.20
CA PHE A 101 -13.10 -29.14 -5.74
C PHE A 101 -13.93 -28.34 -4.72
N GLY A 102 -14.00 -28.79 -3.46
CA GLY A 102 -14.70 -28.07 -2.40
C GLY A 102 -14.08 -26.69 -2.11
N TYR A 103 -12.75 -26.62 -2.17
CA TYR A 103 -12.03 -25.35 -2.05
C TYR A 103 -12.32 -24.41 -3.23
N ALA A 104 -12.17 -24.90 -4.46
CA ALA A 104 -12.48 -24.13 -5.66
C ALA A 104 -13.93 -23.64 -5.66
N ALA A 105 -14.88 -24.49 -5.26
CA ALA A 105 -16.28 -24.11 -5.12
C ALA A 105 -16.48 -22.99 -4.08
N SER A 106 -15.73 -23.00 -2.97
CA SER A 106 -15.81 -21.95 -1.94
C SER A 106 -15.34 -20.59 -2.47
N VAL A 107 -14.17 -20.56 -3.14
CA VAL A 107 -13.62 -19.35 -3.75
C VAL A 107 -14.53 -18.82 -4.86
N LEU A 108 -14.93 -19.69 -5.79
CA LEU A 108 -15.80 -19.32 -6.92
C LEU A 108 -17.16 -18.83 -6.44
N SER A 109 -17.74 -19.44 -5.41
CA SER A 109 -19.02 -18.98 -4.85
C SER A 109 -18.92 -17.57 -4.29
N GLY A 110 -17.82 -17.22 -3.59
CA GLY A 110 -17.59 -15.86 -3.09
C GLY A 110 -17.43 -14.83 -4.22
N LEU A 111 -16.72 -15.20 -5.29
CA LEU A 111 -16.55 -14.34 -6.47
C LEU A 111 -17.84 -14.17 -7.27
N ILE A 112 -18.58 -15.26 -7.52
CA ILE A 112 -19.88 -15.22 -8.19
C ILE A 112 -20.86 -14.36 -7.40
N LEU A 113 -20.92 -14.54 -6.08
CA LEU A 113 -21.75 -13.71 -5.22
C LEU A 113 -21.37 -12.24 -5.36
N SER A 114 -20.07 -11.93 -5.48
CA SER A 114 -19.60 -10.55 -5.67
C SER A 114 -20.03 -9.93 -6.99
N VAL A 115 -20.01 -10.71 -8.07
CA VAL A 115 -20.49 -10.26 -9.38
C VAL A 115 -22.01 -10.08 -9.36
N ILE A 116 -22.76 -10.95 -8.67
CA ILE A 116 -24.21 -10.85 -8.54
C ILE A 116 -24.61 -9.60 -7.74
N THR A 117 -23.93 -9.32 -6.62
CA THR A 117 -24.25 -8.15 -5.79
C THR A 117 -23.75 -6.85 -6.38
N TYR A 118 -22.65 -6.88 -7.15
CA TYR A 118 -22.06 -5.70 -7.76
C TYR A 118 -21.60 -5.94 -9.21
N PRO A 119 -22.53 -6.05 -10.18
CA PRO A 119 -22.21 -6.42 -11.56
C PRO A 119 -21.40 -5.35 -12.32
N ALA A 120 -21.45 -4.09 -11.87
CA ALA A 120 -20.63 -3.01 -12.42
C ALA A 120 -19.12 -3.27 -12.30
N CYS A 121 -18.67 -4.17 -11.41
CA CYS A 121 -17.26 -4.52 -11.27
C CYS A 121 -16.63 -5.01 -12.59
N MET A 122 -17.39 -5.73 -13.41
CA MET A 122 -16.91 -6.22 -14.71
C MET A 122 -16.57 -5.07 -15.65
N ARG A 123 -17.39 -4.01 -15.66
CA ARG A 123 -17.11 -2.82 -16.46
C ARG A 123 -15.89 -2.07 -15.91
N HIS A 124 -15.75 -1.95 -14.60
CA HIS A 124 -14.61 -1.25 -14.00
C HIS A 124 -13.27 -1.94 -14.28
N ILE A 125 -13.23 -3.27 -14.14
CA ILE A 125 -12.01 -4.07 -14.35
C ILE A 125 -11.63 -4.14 -15.83
N PHE A 126 -12.59 -4.39 -16.72
CA PHE A 126 -12.29 -4.68 -18.14
C PHE A 126 -12.47 -3.49 -19.09
N ARG A 127 -13.17 -2.42 -18.68
CA ARG A 127 -13.51 -1.28 -19.55
C ARG A 127 -13.34 0.08 -18.87
N GLY A 128 -12.89 0.13 -17.62
CA GLY A 128 -12.60 1.37 -16.92
C GLY A 128 -11.19 1.85 -17.21
N TYR A 129 -10.98 3.17 -17.18
CA TYR A 129 -9.68 3.81 -17.44
C TYR A 129 -8.54 3.16 -16.64
N ARG A 130 -8.71 2.98 -15.32
CA ARG A 130 -7.71 2.32 -14.46
C ARG A 130 -7.44 0.85 -14.81
N GLY A 131 -8.47 0.14 -15.28
CA GLY A 131 -8.32 -1.26 -15.72
C GLY A 131 -7.50 -1.36 -17.00
N THR A 132 -7.75 -0.46 -17.96
CA THR A 132 -6.99 -0.36 -19.20
C THR A 132 -5.54 0.03 -18.94
N GLU A 133 -5.27 1.05 -18.11
CA GLU A 133 -3.91 1.43 -17.69
C GLU A 133 -3.14 0.24 -17.08
N ALA A 134 -3.79 -0.50 -16.17
CA ALA A 134 -3.17 -1.67 -15.53
C ALA A 134 -2.84 -2.79 -16.53
N GLN A 135 -3.71 -3.02 -17.52
CA GLN A 135 -3.46 -4.01 -18.57
C GLN A 135 -2.31 -3.59 -19.49
N GLU A 136 -2.30 -2.34 -19.95
CA GLU A 136 -1.21 -1.79 -20.76
C GLU A 136 0.13 -1.88 -20.00
N ALA A 137 0.13 -1.47 -18.73
CA ALA A 137 1.28 -1.57 -17.85
C ALA A 137 1.73 -3.01 -17.64
N PHE A 138 0.83 -3.99 -17.59
CA PHE A 138 1.16 -5.41 -17.43
C PHE A 138 1.89 -5.97 -18.66
N PHE A 139 1.44 -5.64 -19.87
CA PHE A 139 2.01 -6.19 -21.11
C PHE A 139 3.27 -5.45 -21.61
N ALA A 140 3.57 -4.26 -21.09
CA ALA A 140 4.77 -3.50 -21.46
C ALA A 140 6.07 -4.17 -20.98
N VAL A 141 6.83 -4.84 -21.85
CA VAL A 141 8.06 -5.56 -21.42
C VAL A 141 9.22 -4.60 -21.09
N SER A 142 9.23 -3.39 -21.66
CA SER A 142 10.35 -2.44 -21.58
C SER A 142 10.64 -1.87 -20.19
N ASN A 143 9.64 -1.79 -19.31
CA ASN A 143 9.75 -1.09 -18.02
C ASN A 143 9.79 -2.01 -16.79
N ILE A 144 10.00 -3.32 -16.97
CA ILE A 144 9.94 -4.29 -15.86
C ILE A 144 10.97 -3.96 -14.78
N TRP A 145 12.22 -3.72 -15.17
CA TRP A 145 13.32 -3.50 -14.22
C TRP A 145 13.19 -2.18 -13.46
N GLU A 146 12.82 -1.11 -14.16
CA GLU A 146 12.59 0.20 -13.57
C GLU A 146 11.52 0.13 -12.48
N ARG A 147 10.39 -0.51 -12.76
CA ARG A 147 9.27 -0.61 -11.82
C ARG A 147 9.56 -1.53 -10.65
N LEU A 148 10.22 -2.66 -10.90
CA LEU A 148 10.65 -3.54 -9.81
C LEU A 148 11.65 -2.83 -8.89
N THR A 149 12.58 -2.06 -9.46
CA THR A 149 13.55 -1.27 -8.69
C THR A 149 12.83 -0.21 -7.87
N PHE A 150 11.90 0.53 -8.48
CA PHE A 150 11.10 1.53 -7.80
C PHE A 150 10.34 0.96 -6.59
N PHE A 151 9.57 -0.12 -6.77
CA PHE A 151 8.83 -0.72 -5.65
C PHE A 151 9.74 -1.42 -4.63
N PHE A 152 10.90 -1.93 -5.06
CA PHE A 152 11.91 -2.45 -4.15
C PHE A 152 12.51 -1.36 -3.28
N ASP A 153 12.88 -0.21 -3.86
CA ASP A 153 13.43 0.93 -3.14
C ASP A 153 12.41 1.49 -2.17
N LEU A 154 11.15 1.61 -2.60
CA LEU A 154 10.04 2.03 -1.76
C LEU A 154 9.83 1.09 -0.56
N THR A 155 9.89 -0.22 -0.79
CA THR A 155 9.83 -1.23 0.27
C THR A 155 11.02 -1.10 1.21
N ASN A 156 12.23 -1.00 0.67
CA ASN A 156 13.47 -0.90 1.42
C ASN A 156 13.44 0.32 2.34
N GLU A 157 13.00 1.46 1.83
CA GLU A 157 12.94 2.74 2.52
C GLU A 157 11.84 2.80 3.58
N TYR A 158 10.59 2.46 3.23
CA TYR A 158 9.44 2.62 4.12
C TYR A 158 9.17 1.42 5.04
N THR A 159 9.76 0.26 4.76
CA THR A 159 9.50 -0.98 5.51
C THR A 159 10.75 -1.56 6.18
N PHE A 160 11.96 -1.22 5.72
CA PHE A 160 13.20 -1.80 6.25
C PHE A 160 14.24 -0.75 6.64
N GLY A 161 13.87 0.53 6.75
CA GLY A 161 14.79 1.60 7.16
C GLY A 161 16.03 1.71 6.26
N SER A 162 15.88 1.43 4.97
CA SER A 162 16.95 1.36 3.95
C SER A 162 17.98 0.24 4.16
N MET A 163 17.71 -0.75 5.02
CA MET A 163 18.62 -1.87 5.34
C MET A 163 18.30 -3.18 4.61
N LEU A 164 17.24 -3.25 3.81
CA LEU A 164 16.81 -4.48 3.12
C LEU A 164 17.93 -5.06 2.26
N THR A 165 18.58 -4.23 1.44
CA THR A 165 19.66 -4.69 0.54
C THR A 165 20.81 -5.35 1.30
N ILE A 166 21.24 -4.75 2.42
CA ILE A 166 22.29 -5.32 3.28
C ILE A 166 21.80 -6.63 3.89
N TRP A 167 20.54 -6.68 4.35
CA TRP A 167 19.99 -7.89 4.95
C TRP A 167 19.87 -9.04 3.93
N LEU A 168 19.45 -8.76 2.70
CA LEU A 168 19.42 -9.72 1.60
C LEU A 168 20.83 -10.26 1.30
N LEU A 169 21.84 -9.39 1.26
CA LEU A 169 23.24 -9.81 1.06
C LEU A 169 23.72 -10.74 2.18
N VAL A 170 23.40 -10.43 3.45
CA VAL A 170 23.72 -11.30 4.59
C VAL A 170 23.02 -12.66 4.44
N MET A 171 21.73 -12.68 4.06
CA MET A 171 21.02 -13.94 3.82
C MET A 171 21.61 -14.76 2.68
N ILE A 172 22.09 -14.11 1.60
CA ILE A 172 22.77 -14.79 0.49
C ILE A 172 24.08 -15.42 1.00
N ILE A 173 24.90 -14.67 1.75
CA ILE A 173 26.15 -15.16 2.32
C ILE A 173 25.90 -16.35 3.25
N LEU A 174 24.90 -16.27 4.14
CA LEU A 174 24.52 -17.36 5.03
C LEU A 174 24.06 -18.61 4.25
N GLY A 175 23.25 -18.42 3.21
CA GLY A 175 22.77 -19.50 2.35
C GLY A 175 23.88 -20.19 1.54
N VAL A 176 24.82 -19.42 0.98
CA VAL A 176 26.00 -19.95 0.29
C VAL A 176 26.88 -20.73 1.27
N THR A 177 27.13 -20.16 2.46
CA THR A 177 27.93 -20.79 3.51
C THR A 177 27.31 -22.12 3.96
N GLU A 178 25.99 -22.14 4.18
CA GLU A 178 25.25 -23.37 4.49
C GLU A 178 25.43 -24.42 3.39
N LYS A 179 25.27 -24.04 2.12
CA LYS A 179 25.41 -24.95 0.98
C LYS A 179 26.83 -25.51 0.86
N VAL A 180 27.85 -24.67 1.05
CA VAL A 180 29.26 -25.07 1.03
C VAL A 180 29.56 -26.07 2.16
N ILE A 181 29.15 -25.78 3.39
CA ILE A 181 29.35 -26.70 4.54
C ILE A 181 28.65 -28.03 4.31
N LYS A 182 27.41 -28.03 3.78
CA LYS A 182 26.69 -29.26 3.44
C LYS A 182 27.42 -30.06 2.36
N ASN A 183 27.92 -29.41 1.31
CA ASN A 183 28.69 -30.08 0.26
C ASN A 183 29.99 -30.68 0.81
N TYR A 184 30.73 -29.95 1.67
CA TYR A 184 31.94 -30.48 2.31
C TYR A 184 31.64 -31.67 3.23
N ARG A 185 30.58 -31.60 4.06
CA ARG A 185 30.16 -32.72 4.90
C ARG A 185 29.78 -33.96 4.08
N ASN A 186 29.06 -33.76 2.96
CA ASN A 186 28.68 -34.84 2.04
C ASN A 186 29.89 -35.45 1.30
N LEU A 187 30.95 -34.67 1.06
CA LEU A 187 32.19 -35.14 0.44
C LEU A 187 33.14 -35.82 1.44
N SER A 188 33.09 -35.40 2.71
CA SER A 188 34.03 -35.83 3.75
C SER A 188 33.69 -37.17 4.40
N GLU A 189 32.45 -37.67 4.35
CA GLU A 189 32.13 -38.99 4.92
C GLU A 189 30.84 -39.63 4.39
N LYS A 190 30.96 -40.90 4.02
CA LYS A 190 29.88 -41.86 3.67
C LYS A 190 29.13 -42.37 4.91
N HIS A 191 29.38 -41.84 6.11
CA HIS A 191 28.84 -42.29 7.40
C HIS A 191 28.69 -41.09 8.35
N THR A 192 27.52 -40.48 8.40
CA THR A 192 27.07 -39.75 9.60
C THR A 192 25.54 -39.69 9.59
N GLU A 193 24.93 -40.74 10.15
CA GLU A 193 23.46 -40.81 10.38
C GLU A 193 22.98 -39.80 11.45
N ASN A 194 23.88 -39.09 12.12
CA ASN A 194 23.56 -38.11 13.15
C ASN A 194 23.84 -36.67 12.70
N ALA A 195 23.27 -36.26 11.55
CA ALA A 195 23.14 -34.84 11.26
C ALA A 195 22.14 -34.24 12.27
N GLU A 196 22.63 -33.48 13.24
CA GLU A 196 21.78 -32.74 14.18
C GLU A 196 20.74 -31.93 13.39
N LYS A 197 19.46 -32.25 13.61
CA LYS A 197 18.37 -31.52 12.97
C LYS A 197 18.36 -30.10 13.51
N PRO A 198 18.15 -29.07 12.66
CA PRO A 198 18.10 -27.69 13.11
C PRO A 198 17.11 -27.53 14.27
N VAL A 199 17.52 -26.78 15.30
CA VAL A 199 16.79 -26.57 16.56
C VAL A 199 15.36 -26.04 16.33
N TRP A 200 15.17 -25.26 15.26
CA TRP A 200 13.88 -24.75 14.85
C TRP A 200 13.73 -24.79 13.32
N GLN A 201 12.58 -25.26 12.86
CA GLN A 201 12.20 -25.25 11.45
C GLN A 201 10.72 -24.84 11.32
N PRO A 202 10.41 -23.85 10.48
CA PRO A 202 9.03 -23.53 10.17
C PRO A 202 8.41 -24.59 9.27
N ASP A 203 7.09 -24.71 9.29
CA ASP A 203 6.37 -25.57 8.36
C ASP A 203 6.65 -25.12 6.92
N LYS A 204 7.24 -26.02 6.11
CA LYS A 204 7.70 -25.70 4.76
C LYS A 204 6.56 -25.32 3.83
N LYS A 205 5.38 -25.94 3.99
CA LYS A 205 4.21 -25.64 3.17
C LYS A 205 3.64 -24.29 3.53
N ALA A 206 3.57 -23.97 4.82
CA ALA A 206 3.12 -22.65 5.28
C ALA A 206 4.05 -21.54 4.79
N VAL A 207 5.37 -21.71 4.88
CA VAL A 207 6.34 -20.73 4.38
C VAL A 207 6.27 -20.59 2.86
N ALA A 208 6.17 -21.70 2.13
CA ALA A 208 6.03 -21.67 0.67
C ALA A 208 4.75 -20.96 0.23
N LEU A 209 3.61 -21.26 0.88
CA LEU A 209 2.34 -20.56 0.63
C LEU A 209 2.48 -19.06 0.88
N THR A 210 2.98 -18.66 2.05
CA THR A 210 3.20 -17.24 2.37
C THR A 210 4.12 -16.57 1.35
N ALA A 211 5.21 -17.23 0.94
CA ALA A 211 6.15 -16.69 -0.05
C ALA A 211 5.51 -16.51 -1.43
N VAL A 212 4.82 -17.53 -1.94
CA VAL A 212 4.14 -17.47 -3.25
C VAL A 212 3.09 -16.36 -3.28
N VAL A 213 2.31 -16.24 -2.22
CA VAL A 213 1.25 -15.23 -2.11
C VAL A 213 1.83 -13.83 -2.03
N THR A 214 2.80 -13.62 -1.13
CA THR A 214 3.40 -12.31 -0.87
C THR A 214 4.18 -11.81 -2.08
N LEU A 215 5.08 -12.64 -2.61
CA LEU A 215 5.92 -12.28 -3.75
C LEU A 215 5.10 -12.22 -5.04
N GLY A 216 4.12 -13.10 -5.22
CA GLY A 216 3.23 -13.06 -6.38
C GLY A 216 2.42 -11.77 -6.44
N TYR A 217 1.84 -11.38 -5.30
CA TYR A 217 1.14 -10.10 -5.18
C TYR A 217 2.08 -8.93 -5.48
N PHE A 218 3.23 -8.88 -4.81
CA PHE A 218 4.22 -7.81 -4.99
C PHE A 218 4.64 -7.66 -6.45
N LEU A 219 4.95 -8.76 -7.14
CA LEU A 219 5.38 -8.71 -8.53
C LEU A 219 4.26 -8.23 -9.47
N VAL A 220 3.02 -8.65 -9.24
CA VAL A 220 1.88 -8.21 -10.07
C VAL A 220 1.54 -6.75 -9.79
N VAL A 221 1.56 -6.32 -8.53
CA VAL A 221 1.26 -4.93 -8.16
C VAL A 221 2.37 -4.00 -8.63
N ALA A 222 3.65 -4.31 -8.37
CA ALA A 222 4.77 -3.58 -8.95
C ALA A 222 4.68 -3.46 -10.47
N LYS A 223 4.07 -4.44 -11.13
CA LYS A 223 3.86 -4.48 -12.59
C LYS A 223 2.54 -3.87 -13.07
N THR A 224 1.61 -3.47 -12.21
CA THR A 224 0.31 -2.92 -12.64
C THR A 224 -0.04 -1.59 -12.00
N ALA A 225 0.52 -1.28 -10.83
CA ALA A 225 0.27 -0.06 -10.09
C ALA A 225 0.85 1.19 -10.76
N LEU A 226 0.20 2.33 -10.50
CA LEU A 226 0.61 3.63 -11.00
C LEU A 226 1.90 4.08 -10.32
N LEU A 227 2.80 4.67 -11.10
CA LEU A 227 4.08 5.21 -10.63
C LEU A 227 3.89 6.66 -10.16
N ASN A 228 3.14 6.83 -9.07
CA ASN A 228 2.83 8.14 -8.51
C ASN A 228 3.76 8.46 -7.34
N ALA A 229 5.08 8.47 -7.60
CA ALA A 229 6.10 8.72 -6.59
C ALA A 229 5.84 7.93 -5.27
N GLU A 230 6.10 8.53 -4.12
CA GLU A 230 5.99 7.87 -2.82
C GLU A 230 4.56 7.39 -2.50
N GLU A 231 3.50 7.97 -3.09
CA GLU A 231 2.12 7.54 -2.85
C GLU A 231 1.85 6.10 -3.29
N ALA A 232 2.68 5.57 -4.20
CA ALA A 232 2.57 4.20 -4.69
C ALA A 232 2.68 3.16 -3.56
N ILE A 233 3.18 3.54 -2.37
CA ILE A 233 3.25 2.65 -1.20
C ILE A 233 1.92 1.98 -0.88
N ARG A 234 0.80 2.67 -1.13
CA ARG A 234 -0.54 2.21 -0.79
C ARG A 234 -0.91 0.90 -1.47
N TYR A 235 -0.35 0.65 -2.65
CA TYR A 235 -0.66 -0.54 -3.43
C TYR A 235 0.01 -1.80 -2.86
N GLU A 236 1.17 -1.67 -2.20
CA GLU A 236 1.93 -2.80 -1.63
C GLU A 236 1.69 -2.99 -0.11
N MET A 237 0.91 -2.11 0.52
CA MET A 237 0.56 -2.20 1.95
C MET A 237 0.12 -3.60 2.41
N PRO A 238 -0.71 -4.35 1.65
CA PRO A 238 -1.15 -5.67 2.08
C PRO A 238 -0.03 -6.70 2.30
N VAL A 239 1.16 -6.46 1.73
CA VAL A 239 2.27 -7.41 1.77
C VAL A 239 3.48 -6.94 2.57
N TYR A 240 3.61 -5.67 2.97
CA TYR A 240 4.77 -5.19 3.73
C TYR A 240 5.03 -5.99 5.02
N GLY A 241 3.99 -6.21 5.84
CA GLY A 241 4.13 -7.04 7.05
C GLY A 241 4.48 -8.51 6.75
N LEU A 242 4.01 -9.03 5.62
CA LEU A 242 4.32 -10.39 5.18
C LEU A 242 5.75 -10.53 4.64
N LEU A 243 6.29 -9.47 4.00
CA LEU A 243 7.69 -9.40 3.59
C LEU A 243 8.61 -9.40 4.81
N ILE A 244 8.31 -8.58 5.84
CA ILE A 244 9.02 -8.61 7.13
C ILE A 244 8.98 -10.03 7.73
N LEU A 245 7.79 -10.63 7.78
CA LEU A 245 7.61 -12.00 8.28
C LEU A 245 8.48 -13.00 7.51
N LEU A 246 8.49 -12.97 6.18
CA LEU A 246 9.29 -13.87 5.35
C LEU A 246 10.79 -13.69 5.59
N VAL A 247 11.29 -12.45 5.62
CA VAL A 247 12.71 -12.17 5.90
C VAL A 247 13.11 -12.71 7.27
N ILE A 248 12.29 -12.49 8.31
CA ILE A 248 12.53 -13.02 9.66
C ILE A 248 12.50 -14.56 9.66
N LEU A 249 11.51 -15.20 9.03
CA LEU A 249 11.39 -16.65 8.98
C LEU A 249 12.57 -17.30 8.25
N LEU A 250 13.00 -16.73 7.12
CA LEU A 250 14.13 -17.22 6.33
C LEU A 250 15.45 -17.05 7.07
N THR A 251 15.69 -15.87 7.65
CA THR A 251 16.92 -15.59 8.41
C THR A 251 17.00 -16.50 9.64
N THR A 252 15.92 -16.64 10.40
CA THR A 252 15.92 -17.52 11.60
C THR A 252 16.11 -18.99 11.23
N ARG A 253 15.61 -19.44 10.08
CA ARG A 253 15.83 -20.78 9.54
C ARG A 253 17.26 -21.00 9.04
N GLN A 254 17.93 -19.98 8.51
CA GLN A 254 19.35 -20.05 8.17
C GLN A 254 20.23 -20.05 9.42
N LEU A 255 19.94 -19.19 10.40
CA LEU A 255 20.69 -19.14 11.65
C LEU A 255 20.58 -20.44 12.45
N SER A 256 19.42 -21.10 12.44
CA SER A 256 19.24 -22.38 13.13
C SER A 256 20.09 -23.52 12.57
N PHE A 257 20.65 -23.39 11.35
CA PHE A 257 21.64 -24.33 10.81
C PHE A 257 23.00 -24.21 11.50
N PHE A 258 23.36 -23.01 11.96
CA PHE A 258 24.62 -22.71 12.67
C PHE A 258 24.46 -22.75 14.20
N GLU A 259 23.23 -22.93 14.68
CA GLU A 259 22.89 -22.94 16.10
C GLU A 259 23.34 -24.23 16.78
N THR A 260 24.01 -24.07 17.91
CA THR A 260 24.45 -25.11 18.84
C THR A 260 24.04 -24.69 20.25
N GLU A 261 23.99 -25.64 21.19
CA GLU A 261 23.74 -25.36 22.62
C GLU A 261 24.60 -24.20 23.17
N LYS A 262 25.86 -24.10 22.74
CA LYS A 262 26.84 -23.12 23.24
C LYS A 262 26.66 -21.72 22.66
N ASN A 263 26.29 -21.58 21.39
CA ASN A 263 26.22 -20.29 20.69
C ASN A 263 24.78 -19.75 20.52
N ARG A 264 23.75 -20.53 20.87
CA ARG A 264 22.33 -20.17 20.73
C ARG A 264 21.97 -18.78 21.26
N ARG A 265 22.43 -18.45 22.47
CA ARG A 265 22.15 -17.14 23.09
C ARG A 265 22.80 -15.99 22.32
N TRP A 266 24.00 -16.21 21.79
CA TRP A 266 24.72 -15.23 20.98
C TRP A 266 24.05 -15.01 19.61
N LEU A 267 23.64 -16.08 18.92
CA LEU A 267 22.92 -15.97 17.64
C LEU A 267 21.56 -15.29 17.81
N ALA A 268 20.82 -15.61 18.88
CA ALA A 268 19.58 -14.93 19.21
C ALA A 268 19.82 -13.44 19.52
N GLY A 269 20.84 -13.11 20.31
CA GLY A 269 21.23 -11.73 20.60
C GLY A 269 21.64 -10.94 19.36
N PHE A 270 22.44 -11.53 18.48
CA PHE A 270 22.82 -10.95 17.19
C PHE A 270 21.59 -10.63 16.33
N PHE A 271 20.69 -11.61 16.17
CA PHE A 271 19.48 -11.41 15.37
C PHE A 271 18.57 -10.33 15.98
N ILE A 272 18.40 -10.32 17.31
CA ILE A 272 17.66 -9.25 17.99
C ILE A 272 18.33 -7.89 17.73
N GLY A 273 19.66 -7.81 17.78
CA GLY A 273 20.42 -6.60 17.46
C GLY A 273 20.17 -6.12 16.02
N VAL A 274 20.11 -7.03 15.04
CA VAL A 274 19.74 -6.70 13.65
C VAL A 274 18.32 -6.14 13.58
N CYS A 275 17.35 -6.77 14.24
CA CYS A 275 15.98 -6.24 14.28
C CYS A 275 15.92 -4.85 14.93
N ILE A 276 16.68 -4.61 16.01
CA ILE A 276 16.75 -3.29 16.67
C ILE A 276 17.37 -2.25 15.73
N LEU A 277 18.40 -2.60 14.96
CA LEU A 277 19.02 -1.70 14.00
C LEU A 277 18.02 -1.25 12.92
N ILE A 278 17.18 -2.17 12.44
CA ILE A 278 16.14 -1.88 11.44
C ILE A 278 15.05 -1.03 12.05
N LEU A 279 14.60 -1.38 13.25
CA LEU A 279 13.64 -0.58 14.01
C LEU A 279 14.17 0.84 14.24
N PHE A 280 15.46 1.00 14.51
CA PHE A 280 16.09 2.32 14.60
C PHE A 280 16.06 3.07 13.27
N GLY A 281 16.31 2.39 12.14
CA GLY A 281 16.18 2.97 10.80
C GLY A 281 14.75 3.41 10.48
N GLU A 282 13.75 2.61 10.85
CA GLU A 282 12.33 2.94 10.73
C GLU A 282 11.96 4.16 11.59
N ILE A 283 12.33 4.16 12.87
CA ILE A 283 12.10 5.29 13.79
C ILE A 283 12.80 6.56 13.31
N TYR A 284 14.03 6.44 12.79
CA TYR A 284 14.74 7.56 12.18
C TYR A 284 14.03 8.09 10.94
N GLY A 285 13.49 7.20 10.09
CA GLY A 285 12.65 7.55 8.95
C GLY A 285 11.39 8.30 9.37
N LEU A 286 10.68 7.80 10.38
CA LEU A 286 9.52 8.48 10.98
C LEU A 286 9.90 9.88 11.50
N ALA A 287 11.01 9.99 12.24
CA ALA A 287 11.49 11.27 12.77
C ALA A 287 11.89 12.27 11.67
N LYS A 288 12.21 11.79 10.46
CA LYS A 288 12.48 12.60 9.28
C LYS A 288 11.23 12.93 8.46
N GLY A 289 10.04 12.56 8.92
CA GLY A 289 8.79 12.86 8.24
C GLY A 289 8.48 11.93 7.06
N LYS A 290 9.06 10.73 7.00
CA LYS A 290 8.75 9.73 5.96
C LYS A 290 7.37 9.08 6.15
N VAL A 291 6.35 9.88 6.40
CA VAL A 291 4.96 9.45 6.51
C VAL A 291 4.21 10.16 5.40
N CYS A 292 3.76 9.40 4.40
CA CYS A 292 3.02 9.97 3.28
C CYS A 292 1.65 10.45 3.74
N PHE A 293 1.03 11.31 2.92
CA PHE A 293 -0.35 11.80 3.08
C PHE A 293 -0.56 12.65 4.35
N LEU A 294 0.51 13.29 4.85
CA LEU A 294 0.42 14.31 5.91
C LEU A 294 0.38 15.74 5.38
N TYR A 295 0.75 15.93 4.11
CA TYR A 295 0.80 17.22 3.40
C TYR A 295 1.36 18.39 4.26
N PRO A 296 2.54 18.24 4.90
CA PRO A 296 3.10 19.30 5.76
C PRO A 296 3.36 20.60 5.01
N GLU A 297 3.56 20.54 3.69
CA GLU A 297 3.66 21.69 2.78
C GLU A 297 2.44 22.61 2.82
N ASP A 298 1.25 22.08 3.13
CA ASP A 298 0.02 22.85 3.17
C ASP A 298 -0.18 23.60 4.50
N ALA A 299 0.65 23.34 5.51
CA ALA A 299 0.49 23.95 6.83
C ALA A 299 0.53 25.49 6.78
N GLU A 300 1.41 26.07 5.95
CA GLU A 300 1.49 27.52 5.75
C GLU A 300 0.27 28.07 4.99
N ASN A 301 -0.24 27.31 4.03
CA ASN A 301 -1.43 27.65 3.26
C ASN A 301 -2.68 27.66 4.15
N ILE A 302 -2.87 26.61 4.94
CA ILE A 302 -3.98 26.46 5.90
C ILE A 302 -3.92 27.57 6.97
N ALA A 303 -2.75 27.85 7.53
CA ALA A 303 -2.58 28.92 8.51
C ALA A 303 -2.95 30.29 7.92
N TRP A 304 -2.50 30.56 6.70
CA TRP A 304 -2.79 31.81 6.00
C TRP A 304 -4.29 31.94 5.68
N ALA A 305 -4.94 30.88 5.21
CA ALA A 305 -6.38 30.89 4.95
C ALA A 305 -7.19 31.17 6.21
N LYS A 306 -6.75 30.62 7.34
CA LYS A 306 -7.37 30.89 8.65
C LYS A 306 -7.19 32.33 9.12
N GLU A 307 -6.05 32.97 8.85
CA GLU A 307 -5.86 34.41 9.13
C GLU A 307 -6.84 35.29 8.34
N HIS A 308 -7.33 34.78 7.21
CA HIS A 308 -8.24 35.45 6.29
C HIS A 308 -9.65 34.82 6.27
N GLU A 309 -10.04 34.11 7.33
CA GLU A 309 -11.28 33.30 7.38
C GLU A 309 -12.56 34.08 7.02
N LYS A 310 -12.58 35.40 7.25
CA LYS A 310 -13.74 36.28 7.06
C LYS A 310 -13.81 36.92 5.68
N GLU A 311 -12.73 36.89 4.92
CA GLU A 311 -12.69 37.50 3.59
C GLU A 311 -13.48 36.62 2.60
N PRO A 312 -14.23 37.22 1.66
CA PRO A 312 -14.94 36.43 0.67
C PRO A 312 -13.97 35.68 -0.26
N VAL A 313 -14.24 34.39 -0.46
CA VAL A 313 -13.45 33.54 -1.36
C VAL A 313 -14.27 33.13 -2.57
N VAL A 314 -13.66 33.19 -3.76
CA VAL A 314 -14.22 32.66 -5.00
C VAL A 314 -13.31 31.57 -5.53
N TYR A 315 -13.86 30.40 -5.86
CA TYR A 315 -13.14 29.32 -6.52
C TYR A 315 -13.68 29.14 -7.93
N ILE A 316 -12.87 29.43 -8.94
CA ILE A 316 -13.18 29.25 -10.35
C ILE A 316 -12.69 27.86 -10.78
N TYR A 317 -13.61 26.96 -11.08
CA TYR A 317 -13.31 25.57 -11.41
C TYR A 317 -13.82 25.17 -12.80
N ASN A 318 -13.18 24.18 -13.41
CA ASN A 318 -13.67 23.54 -14.63
C ASN A 318 -14.60 22.36 -14.31
N THR A 319 -15.78 22.28 -14.94
CA THR A 319 -16.78 21.23 -14.63
C THR A 319 -16.27 19.83 -14.96
N SER A 320 -15.36 19.71 -15.94
CA SER A 320 -14.73 18.43 -16.29
C SER A 320 -13.71 17.96 -15.25
N ASN A 321 -13.17 18.88 -14.44
CA ASN A 321 -12.09 18.63 -13.47
C ASN A 321 -12.47 19.05 -12.04
N GLN A 322 -13.75 18.92 -11.67
CA GLN A 322 -14.23 19.24 -10.32
C GLN A 322 -13.44 18.55 -9.21
N TRP A 323 -12.85 17.39 -9.51
CA TRP A 323 -12.05 16.65 -8.54
C TRP A 323 -10.79 17.41 -8.08
N MET A 324 -10.29 18.38 -8.86
CA MET A 324 -9.12 19.19 -8.50
C MET A 324 -9.39 20.14 -7.34
N ILE A 325 -10.65 20.53 -7.11
CA ILE A 325 -11.05 21.37 -5.96
C ILE A 325 -10.65 20.72 -4.63
N TRP A 326 -10.67 19.38 -4.58
CA TRP A 326 -10.39 18.65 -3.35
C TRP A 326 -8.93 18.71 -2.92
N ASP A 327 -8.03 19.10 -3.82
CA ASP A 327 -6.62 19.31 -3.51
C ASP A 327 -6.44 20.43 -2.49
N ASP A 328 -7.19 21.53 -2.66
CA ASP A 328 -7.15 22.71 -1.78
C ASP A 328 -8.15 22.61 -0.62
N SER A 329 -8.73 21.43 -0.36
CA SER A 329 -9.89 21.31 0.54
C SER A 329 -9.62 21.71 1.99
N GLU A 330 -8.46 21.36 2.55
CA GLU A 330 -8.12 21.73 3.93
C GLU A 330 -7.94 23.25 4.10
N GLU A 331 -7.39 23.91 3.08
CA GLU A 331 -7.25 25.37 3.02
C GLU A 331 -8.63 26.03 2.88
N LEU A 332 -9.43 25.56 1.93
CA LEU A 332 -10.78 26.07 1.68
C LEU A 332 -11.68 25.92 2.91
N MET A 333 -11.54 24.85 3.68
CA MET A 333 -12.31 24.63 4.91
C MET A 333 -12.04 25.66 6.03
N GLN A 334 -11.01 26.50 5.91
CA GLN A 334 -10.74 27.56 6.89
C GLN A 334 -11.60 28.81 6.70
N TYR A 335 -12.20 29.02 5.52
CA TYR A 335 -13.00 30.21 5.24
C TYR A 335 -14.46 30.07 5.67
N GLU A 336 -15.07 31.16 6.15
CA GLU A 336 -16.48 31.22 6.53
C GLU A 336 -17.41 31.20 5.30
N SER A 337 -16.95 31.72 4.15
CA SER A 337 -17.77 31.79 2.93
C SER A 337 -16.95 31.59 1.65
N ILE A 338 -17.43 30.70 0.79
CA ILE A 338 -16.78 30.32 -0.47
C ILE A 338 -17.82 30.26 -1.59
N TYR A 339 -17.52 30.88 -2.73
CA TYR A 339 -18.34 30.86 -3.94
C TYR A 339 -17.67 30.02 -5.02
N PHE A 340 -18.32 28.94 -5.42
CA PHE A 340 -17.85 28.12 -6.54
C PHE A 340 -18.47 28.63 -7.84
N VAL A 341 -17.61 28.99 -8.80
CA VAL A 341 -18.00 29.49 -10.11
C VAL A 341 -17.43 28.56 -11.18
N SER A 342 -18.29 28.06 -12.05
CA SER A 342 -17.83 27.23 -13.18
C SER A 342 -17.21 28.12 -14.25
N SER A 343 -16.04 27.75 -14.75
CA SER A 343 -15.42 28.40 -15.92
C SER A 343 -16.17 28.13 -17.22
N ASP A 344 -17.06 27.13 -17.25
CA ASP A 344 -17.78 26.73 -18.47
C ASP A 344 -19.02 27.60 -18.73
N HIS A 345 -19.46 28.33 -17.70
CA HIS A 345 -20.61 29.22 -17.75
C HIS A 345 -20.27 30.53 -17.02
N THR A 346 -20.07 31.59 -17.78
CA THR A 346 -19.77 32.95 -17.30
C THR A 346 -20.99 33.67 -16.69
N ASP A 347 -21.85 32.95 -15.97
CA ASP A 347 -22.97 33.57 -15.24
C ASP A 347 -22.48 34.06 -13.86
N VAL A 348 -21.47 34.95 -13.87
CA VAL A 348 -20.94 35.58 -12.66
C VAL A 348 -21.87 36.71 -12.25
N LYS A 349 -22.82 36.40 -11.37
CA LYS A 349 -23.80 37.37 -10.90
C LYS A 349 -23.15 38.36 -9.93
N GLN A 350 -23.74 39.55 -9.89
CA GLN A 350 -23.44 40.53 -8.86
C GLN A 350 -23.90 39.98 -7.50
N ASP A 351 -22.98 39.93 -6.54
CA ASP A 351 -23.23 39.55 -5.15
C ASP A 351 -22.77 40.70 -4.25
N ALA A 352 -23.64 41.12 -3.34
CA ALA A 352 -23.35 42.21 -2.40
C ALA A 352 -22.14 41.88 -1.51
N ARG A 353 -21.93 40.60 -1.15
CA ARG A 353 -20.81 40.18 -0.29
C ARG A 353 -19.46 40.34 -0.99
N LEU A 354 -19.43 40.17 -2.31
CA LEU A 354 -18.23 40.42 -3.12
C LEU A 354 -18.10 41.92 -3.41
N SER A 355 -19.20 42.58 -3.73
CA SER A 355 -19.23 44.01 -4.07
C SER A 355 -18.95 44.92 -2.88
N ASP A 356 -19.21 44.50 -1.65
CA ASP A 356 -18.98 45.30 -0.44
C ASP A 356 -17.59 45.03 0.18
N ALA A 357 -16.89 43.98 -0.27
CA ALA A 357 -15.57 43.62 0.23
C ALA A 357 -14.47 44.53 -0.32
N GLU A 358 -13.49 44.86 0.52
CA GLU A 358 -12.27 45.57 0.12
C GLU A 358 -11.28 44.62 -0.57
N HIS A 359 -11.21 43.38 -0.07
CA HIS A 359 -10.37 42.30 -0.57
C HIS A 359 -11.26 41.08 -0.88
N VAL A 360 -10.98 40.41 -2.00
CA VAL A 360 -11.57 39.10 -2.33
C VAL A 360 -10.44 38.19 -2.76
N TYR A 361 -10.45 36.96 -2.24
CA TYR A 361 -9.49 35.94 -2.64
C TYR A 361 -10.09 35.04 -3.70
N VAL A 362 -9.33 34.79 -4.77
CA VAL A 362 -9.81 34.05 -5.93
C VAL A 362 -8.84 32.92 -6.25
N TYR A 363 -9.30 31.68 -6.04
CA TYR A 363 -8.65 30.48 -6.53
C TYR A 363 -9.04 30.30 -7.99
N LYS A 364 -8.09 30.54 -8.88
CA LYS A 364 -8.32 30.51 -10.33
C LYS A 364 -7.63 29.31 -10.93
N MET A 365 -8.39 28.35 -11.44
CA MET A 365 -7.83 27.24 -12.20
C MET A 365 -7.12 27.76 -13.45
N ARG A 366 -6.02 27.10 -13.86
CA ARG A 366 -5.25 27.54 -15.04
C ARG A 366 -6.01 27.21 -16.33
N GLY A 367 -6.19 28.20 -17.20
CA GLY A 367 -6.76 28.04 -18.54
C GLY A 367 -7.60 29.24 -19.01
N ASP A 368 -7.73 29.38 -20.33
CA ASP A 368 -8.35 30.55 -20.96
C ASP A 368 -9.79 30.82 -20.48
N ALA A 369 -10.60 29.78 -20.30
CA ALA A 369 -11.98 29.91 -19.82
C ALA A 369 -12.04 30.49 -18.40
N ALA A 370 -11.15 30.04 -17.51
CA ALA A 370 -11.07 30.55 -16.14
C ALA A 370 -10.55 32.00 -16.12
N ASP A 371 -9.67 32.38 -17.05
CA ASP A 371 -9.22 33.76 -17.21
C ASP A 371 -10.34 34.70 -17.67
N GLU A 372 -11.23 34.23 -18.55
CA GLU A 372 -12.43 34.98 -18.96
C GLU A 372 -13.40 35.15 -17.78
N THR A 373 -13.71 34.08 -17.06
CA THR A 373 -14.55 34.14 -15.85
C THR A 373 -13.96 35.05 -14.78
N TYR A 374 -12.64 35.02 -14.60
CA TYR A 374 -11.93 35.90 -13.67
C TYR A 374 -12.06 37.37 -14.05
N LYS A 375 -11.95 37.72 -15.34
CA LYS A 375 -12.14 39.09 -15.83
C LYS A 375 -13.58 39.56 -15.62
N GLU A 376 -14.56 38.70 -15.88
CA GLU A 376 -15.97 39.01 -15.70
C GLU A 376 -16.32 39.20 -14.21
N LEU A 377 -15.81 38.33 -13.33
CA LEU A 377 -15.91 38.49 -11.88
C LEU A 377 -15.43 39.86 -11.42
N LYS A 378 -14.26 40.30 -11.89
CA LYS A 378 -13.70 41.61 -11.54
C LYS A 378 -14.58 42.77 -12.00
N LYS A 379 -15.21 42.64 -13.17
CA LYS A 379 -16.05 43.66 -13.79
C LYS A 379 -17.42 43.78 -13.12
N GLU A 380 -18.12 42.68 -12.91
CA GLU A 380 -19.51 42.66 -12.46
C GLU A 380 -19.66 42.87 -10.94
N ASN A 381 -18.62 42.59 -10.15
CA ASN A 381 -18.64 42.69 -8.68
C ASN A 381 -17.86 43.88 -8.10
N GLY A 382 -17.79 45.01 -8.82
CA GLY A 382 -17.35 46.27 -8.23
C GLY A 382 -15.99 46.79 -8.66
N GLY A 383 -15.53 46.43 -9.86
CA GLY A 383 -14.44 47.12 -10.55
C GLY A 383 -13.08 46.99 -9.85
N PHE A 384 -12.75 45.80 -9.36
CA PHE A 384 -11.45 45.51 -8.77
C PHE A 384 -10.33 45.89 -9.76
N ASN A 385 -9.56 46.95 -9.50
CA ASN A 385 -8.51 47.39 -10.43
C ASN A 385 -7.20 46.66 -10.17
N ASN A 386 -6.98 46.26 -8.91
CA ASN A 386 -5.78 45.59 -8.48
C ASN A 386 -5.96 44.06 -8.51
N SER A 387 -4.90 43.36 -8.87
CA SER A 387 -4.81 41.90 -8.83
C SER A 387 -3.38 41.54 -8.48
N LYS A 388 -3.22 40.73 -7.44
CA LYS A 388 -1.92 40.28 -6.95
C LYS A 388 -1.95 38.77 -6.81
N LEU A 389 -1.01 38.09 -7.46
CA LEU A 389 -0.78 36.67 -7.23
C LEU A 389 -0.21 36.49 -5.82
N ILE A 390 -0.89 35.71 -5.00
CA ILE A 390 -0.46 35.37 -3.64
C ILE A 390 0.43 34.14 -3.68
N ARG A 391 -0.03 33.06 -4.35
CA ARG A 391 0.74 31.82 -4.51
C ARG A 391 0.23 30.97 -5.67
N GLU A 392 1.09 30.09 -6.15
CA GLU A 392 0.76 29.05 -7.12
C GLU A 392 0.49 27.74 -6.37
N LEU A 393 -0.65 27.10 -6.62
CA LEU A 393 -1.04 25.81 -6.05
C LEU A 393 -0.91 24.72 -7.13
N LEU A 394 -1.21 23.46 -6.81
CA LEU A 394 -0.99 22.35 -7.73
C LEU A 394 -1.84 22.51 -9.01
N TYR A 395 -3.14 22.78 -8.85
CA TYR A 395 -4.10 22.88 -9.97
C TYR A 395 -4.65 24.28 -10.23
N CYS A 396 -4.49 25.20 -9.28
CA CYS A 396 -4.97 26.57 -9.39
C CYS A 396 -3.92 27.57 -8.89
N ASP A 397 -4.21 28.85 -9.04
CA ASP A 397 -3.40 29.94 -8.51
C ASP A 397 -4.30 30.84 -7.65
N LEU A 398 -3.80 31.28 -6.50
CA LEU A 398 -4.54 32.12 -5.57
C LEU A 398 -4.20 33.59 -5.82
N TYR A 399 -5.22 34.38 -6.12
CA TYR A 399 -5.12 35.82 -6.32
C TYR A 399 -5.85 36.59 -5.24
N GLU A 400 -5.29 37.72 -4.84
CA GLU A 400 -6.00 38.79 -4.15
C GLU A 400 -6.49 39.80 -5.20
N ILE A 401 -7.78 40.10 -5.21
CA ILE A 401 -8.34 41.22 -5.94
C ILE A 401 -8.83 42.28 -4.97
N SER A 402 -8.48 43.53 -5.27
CA SER A 402 -8.83 44.70 -4.45
C SER A 402 -9.12 45.90 -5.36
N ARG A 403 -9.76 46.92 -4.78
CA ARG A 403 -10.25 48.08 -5.53
C ARG A 403 -9.14 49.00 -6.03
#